data_AF-A0A737ST47-F1
#
_entry.id   AF-A0A737ST47-F1
#
_cell.length_a   1.000
_cell.length_b   1.000
_cell.length_c   1.000
_cell.angle_alpha   90.00
_cell.angle_beta   90.00
_cell.angle_gamma   90.00
#
_symmetry.space_group_name_H-M   'P 1'
#
loop_
_entity.id
_entity.type
_entity.pdbx_description
1 polymer ?
#
loop_
_entity_poly.entity_id
_entity_poly.type
_entity_poly.pdbx_seq_one_letter_code
_entity_poly.pdbx_strand_id
1 'polypeptide(L)'
;CSVCPGGITYGSPVNPLSGAKVLPGETDFALPGPLPFVLSRAYSSYRTKTPAPSGLFGPGWKMPADIRLQLRERELILNDSGGRSIHFDPLSPGGTAFSRSESFWLAR
;
A
#
# COMPACT_ATOMS: atom_id res chain seq x y z
N CYS A 1 -4.72 13.65 -3.98
CA CYS A 1 -3.74 12.56 -3.99
C CYS A 1 -2.40 13.07 -3.46
N SER A 2 -1.64 12.22 -2.76
CA SER A 2 -0.33 12.58 -2.20
C SER A 2 0.84 12.44 -3.19
N VAL A 3 0.60 11.82 -4.34
CA VAL A 3 1.49 11.75 -5.51
C VAL A 3 0.61 11.69 -6.75
N CYS A 4 0.69 12.69 -7.64
CA CYS A 4 0.03 12.71 -8.95
C CYS A 4 1.09 12.85 -10.04
N PRO A 5 1.01 12.10 -11.17
CA PRO A 5 1.89 12.29 -12.31
C PRO A 5 1.71 13.70 -12.91
N GLY A 6 2.81 14.44 -13.10
CA GLY A 6 2.84 15.74 -13.80
C GLY A 6 2.50 16.98 -12.97
N GLY A 7 2.18 16.85 -11.68
CA GLY A 7 1.96 17.99 -10.79
C GLY A 7 3.21 18.30 -9.97
N ILE A 8 3.81 19.48 -10.15
CA ILE A 8 4.66 20.06 -9.09
C ILE A 8 3.71 20.70 -8.09
N THR A 9 3.61 20.12 -6.90
CA THR A 9 2.64 20.58 -5.92
C THR A 9 3.24 21.06 -4.60
N TYR A 10 4.50 20.72 -4.23
CA TYR A 10 5.13 21.11 -2.95
C TYR A 10 6.53 20.54 -2.64
N GLY A 11 7.23 21.17 -1.69
CA GLY A 11 8.59 20.84 -1.25
C GLY A 11 8.74 19.49 -0.56
N SER A 12 9.59 18.63 -1.12
CA SER A 12 10.08 17.43 -0.44
C SER A 12 10.64 17.80 0.94
N PRO A 13 10.08 17.30 2.05
CA PRO A 13 9.23 16.10 2.12
C PRO A 13 7.77 16.33 2.53
N VAL A 14 7.14 17.51 2.40
CA VAL A 14 5.79 17.78 2.95
C VAL A 14 4.74 18.10 1.88
N ASN A 15 3.61 17.38 1.91
CA ASN A 15 2.38 17.68 1.18
C ASN A 15 1.60 18.85 1.84
N PRO A 16 1.29 19.97 1.16
CA PRO A 16 0.62 21.17 1.61
C PRO A 16 -0.89 21.02 1.53
N LEU A 17 -1.41 20.07 0.74
CA LEU A 17 -2.83 19.75 0.74
C LEU A 17 -3.18 18.97 2.00
N SER A 18 -2.33 18.02 2.40
CA SER A 18 -2.59 17.13 3.54
C SER A 18 -1.77 17.44 4.80
N GLY A 19 -0.79 18.36 4.72
CA GLY A 19 0.21 18.59 5.78
C GLY A 19 1.16 17.42 6.05
N ALA A 20 1.10 16.35 5.24
CA ALA A 20 1.77 15.09 5.57
C ALA A 20 3.21 15.08 5.08
N LYS A 21 4.12 14.57 5.91
CA LYS A 21 5.47 14.21 5.46
C LYS A 21 5.38 12.96 4.59
N VAL A 22 5.85 13.06 3.36
CA VAL A 22 5.88 12.00 2.36
C VAL A 22 7.32 11.87 1.86
N LEU A 23 7.88 10.67 2.02
CA LEU A 23 9.10 10.26 1.34
C LEU A 23 8.68 9.21 0.31
N PRO A 24 8.81 9.49 -1.00
CA PRO A 24 8.48 8.50 -2.03
C PRO A 24 9.38 7.27 -1.89
N GLY A 25 8.97 6.16 -2.50
CA GLY A 25 9.77 4.93 -2.50
C GLY A 25 11.08 5.15 -3.26
N GLU A 26 12.20 5.08 -2.54
CA GLU A 26 13.53 5.02 -3.13
C GLU A 26 14.11 3.63 -2.91
N THR A 27 14.95 3.17 -3.85
CA THR A 27 15.65 1.90 -3.72
C THR A 27 16.72 2.00 -2.64
N ASP A 28 16.51 1.30 -1.52
CA ASP A 28 17.50 1.20 -0.46
C ASP A 28 18.71 0.37 -0.94
N PHE A 29 18.45 -0.79 -1.55
CA PHE A 29 19.47 -1.60 -2.23
C PHE A 29 18.84 -2.57 -3.23
N ALA A 30 19.66 -3.07 -4.16
CA ALA A 30 19.29 -4.11 -5.11
C ALA A 30 20.38 -5.19 -5.18
N LEU A 31 19.98 -6.45 -5.17
CA LEU A 31 20.86 -7.59 -5.40
C LEU A 31 20.69 -8.09 -6.84
N PRO A 32 21.77 -8.22 -7.62
CA PRO A 32 21.67 -8.67 -9.00
C PRO A 32 21.30 -10.16 -9.09
N GLY A 33 20.60 -10.53 -10.15
CA GLY A 33 20.22 -11.90 -10.44
C GLY A 33 19.19 -11.98 -11.59
N PRO A 34 18.86 -13.17 -12.09
CA PRO A 34 17.82 -13.34 -13.12
C PRO A 34 16.45 -12.80 -12.68
N LEU A 35 16.18 -12.83 -11.37
CA LEU A 35 15.09 -12.12 -10.72
C LEU A 35 15.70 -11.20 -9.64
N PRO A 36 15.93 -9.91 -9.94
CA PRO A 36 16.56 -8.99 -8.99
C PRO A 36 15.76 -8.86 -7.70
N PHE A 37 16.45 -8.89 -6.57
CA PHE A 37 15.84 -8.51 -5.28
C PHE A 37 16.04 -7.02 -5.09
N VAL A 38 14.95 -6.26 -5.00
CA VAL A 38 14.98 -4.80 -4.79
C VAL A 38 14.26 -4.49 -3.49
N LEU A 39 14.99 -3.92 -2.53
CA LEU A 39 14.37 -3.34 -1.35
C LEU A 39 14.11 -1.87 -1.61
N SER A 40 12.88 -1.43 -1.37
CA SER A 40 12.51 -0.03 -1.41
C SER A 40 11.49 0.25 -0.32
N ARG A 41 11.62 1.42 0.30
CA ARG A 41 10.70 1.85 1.35
C ARG A 41 10.20 3.24 1.04
N ALA A 42 8.90 3.43 1.29
CA ALA A 42 8.26 4.74 1.27
C ALA A 42 7.82 5.10 2.68
N TYR A 43 7.78 6.39 2.98
CA TYR A 43 7.24 6.90 4.23
C TYR A 43 6.09 7.87 3.99
N SER A 44 5.06 7.79 4.81
CA SER A 44 3.98 8.76 4.85
C SER A 44 3.46 8.92 6.27
N SER A 45 3.46 10.15 6.79
CA SER A 45 2.80 10.46 8.07
C SER A 45 1.27 10.56 7.93
N TYR A 46 0.74 10.61 6.69
CA TYR A 46 -0.70 10.58 6.45
C TYR A 46 -1.30 9.24 6.87
N ARG A 47 -2.35 9.29 7.69
CA ARG A 47 -3.15 8.12 8.09
C ARG A 47 -4.39 8.04 7.20
N THR A 48 -4.53 6.95 6.47
CA THR A 48 -5.72 6.67 5.66
C THR A 48 -6.92 6.37 6.56
N LYS A 49 -8.14 6.45 6.02
CA LYS A 49 -9.37 6.16 6.79
C LYS A 49 -9.39 4.72 7.31
N THR A 50 -8.88 3.78 6.53
CA THR A 50 -8.75 2.37 6.85
C THR A 50 -7.27 1.98 6.80
N PRO A 51 -6.48 2.28 7.84
CA PRO A 51 -5.05 1.98 7.82
C PRO A 51 -4.82 0.47 7.80
N ALA A 52 -3.83 0.03 7.03
CA ALA A 52 -3.24 -1.29 7.20
C ALA A 52 -2.49 -1.36 8.55
N PRO A 53 -2.32 -2.55 9.15
CA PRO A 53 -1.39 -2.75 10.25
C PRO A 53 0.02 -2.28 9.87
N SER A 54 0.80 -1.83 10.86
CA SER A 54 2.19 -1.45 10.62
C SER A 54 2.98 -2.63 10.05
N GLY A 55 3.69 -2.38 8.95
CA GLY A 55 4.60 -3.33 8.33
C GLY A 55 5.92 -3.47 9.09
N LEU A 56 6.89 -4.12 8.45
CA LEU A 56 8.18 -4.47 9.07
C LEU A 56 8.95 -3.28 9.63
N PHE A 57 8.81 -2.10 9.02
CA PHE A 57 9.56 -0.89 9.36
C PHE A 57 8.82 0.07 10.31
N GLY A 58 7.66 -0.36 10.84
CA GLY A 58 6.89 0.42 11.81
C GLY A 58 5.96 1.46 11.20
N PRO A 59 5.32 2.30 12.04
CA PRO A 59 4.28 3.22 11.61
C PRO A 59 4.74 4.21 10.53
N GLY A 60 3.93 4.35 9.49
CA GLY A 60 4.16 5.29 8.37
C GLY A 60 5.12 4.77 7.30
N TRP A 61 5.95 3.78 7.61
CA TRP A 61 6.78 3.09 6.62
C TRP A 61 6.01 2.00 5.87
N LYS A 62 6.33 1.84 4.60
CA LYS A 62 5.70 0.88 3.68
C LYS A 62 6.73 0.29 2.74
N MET A 63 6.62 -0.98 2.43
CA MET A 63 7.34 -1.66 1.35
C MET A 63 6.38 -2.46 0.46
N PRO A 64 6.72 -2.73 -0.81
CA PRO A 64 5.88 -3.56 -1.68
C PRO A 64 5.51 -4.92 -1.08
N ALA A 65 6.42 -5.51 -0.29
CA ALA A 65 6.20 -6.78 0.38
C ALA A 65 5.31 -6.71 1.63
N ASP A 66 4.83 -5.54 2.05
CA ASP A 66 3.83 -5.41 3.12
C ASP A 66 2.41 -5.80 2.64
N ILE A 67 2.21 -6.06 1.33
CA ILE A 67 0.92 -6.56 0.81
C ILE A 67 0.56 -7.86 1.53
N ARG A 68 -0.64 -7.89 2.11
CA ARG A 68 -1.13 -9.03 2.89
C ARG A 68 -2.61 -9.25 2.70
N LEU A 69 -3.00 -10.51 2.52
CA LEU A 69 -4.37 -10.95 2.64
C LEU A 69 -4.65 -11.44 4.07
N GLN A 70 -5.72 -10.96 4.69
CA GLN A 70 -6.22 -11.48 5.97
C GLN A 70 -7.56 -12.17 5.73
N LEU A 71 -7.62 -13.45 6.07
CA LEU A 71 -8.84 -14.25 6.07
C LEU A 71 -9.41 -14.23 7.49
N ARG A 72 -10.62 -13.71 7.65
CA ARG A 72 -11.37 -13.72 8.91
C ARG A 72 -12.70 -14.43 8.69
N GLU A 73 -13.39 -14.81 9.76
CA GLU A 73 -14.66 -15.55 9.66
C GLU A 73 -15.74 -14.80 8.88
N ARG A 74 -15.77 -13.46 9.01
CA ARG A 74 -16.83 -12.60 8.47
C ARG A 74 -16.37 -11.62 7.40
N GLU A 75 -15.07 -11.58 7.11
CA GLU A 75 -14.51 -10.65 6.13
C GLU A 75 -13.19 -11.17 5.57
N LEU A 76 -12.86 -10.68 4.38
CA LEU A 76 -11.54 -10.78 3.80
C LEU A 76 -10.97 -9.36 3.68
N ILE A 77 -9.71 -9.17 4.07
CA ILE A 77 -9.06 -7.85 4.02
C ILE A 77 -7.79 -7.94 3.17
N LEU A 78 -7.73 -7.14 2.11
CA LEU A 78 -6.49 -6.88 1.37
C LEU A 78 -5.82 -5.64 1.98
N ASN A 79 -4.60 -5.82 2.48
CA ASN A 79 -3.71 -4.73 2.84
C ASN A 79 -2.86 -4.44 1.61
N ASP A 80 -3.03 -3.27 1.01
CA ASP A 80 -2.28 -2.89 -0.19
C ASP A 80 -0.90 -2.31 0.16
N SER A 81 -0.03 -2.16 -0.85
CA SER A 81 1.29 -1.53 -0.70
C SER A 81 1.20 -0.03 -0.38
N GLY A 82 0.01 0.56 -0.58
CA GLY A 82 -0.32 1.93 -0.18
C GLY A 82 -0.60 2.07 1.32
N GLY A 83 -0.60 0.98 2.10
CA GLY A 83 -0.88 0.98 3.53
C GLY A 83 -2.36 1.18 3.85
N ARG A 84 -3.27 0.79 2.94
CA ARG A 84 -4.72 0.78 3.15
C ARG A 84 -5.21 -0.64 3.38
N SER A 85 -6.27 -0.75 4.18
CA SER A 85 -7.10 -1.96 4.29
C SER A 85 -8.31 -1.81 3.38
N ILE A 86 -8.46 -2.76 2.45
CA ILE A 86 -9.58 -2.89 1.51
C ILE A 86 -10.38 -4.12 1.93
N HIS A 87 -11.66 -3.93 2.25
CA HIS A 87 -12.52 -4.98 2.80
C HIS A 87 -13.39 -5.60 1.71
N PHE A 88 -13.52 -6.92 1.77
CA PHE A 88 -14.36 -7.75 0.90
C PHE A 88 -15.21 -8.69 1.76
N ASP A 89 -16.35 -9.11 1.21
CA ASP A 89 -17.07 -10.27 1.75
C ASP A 89 -16.17 -11.53 1.69
N PRO A 90 -16.38 -12.52 2.58
CA PRO A 90 -15.64 -13.78 2.53
C PRO A 90 -15.72 -14.45 1.16
N LEU A 91 -14.57 -14.82 0.60
CA LEU A 91 -14.48 -15.59 -0.63
C LEU A 91 -14.23 -17.07 -0.32
N SER A 92 -15.07 -17.96 -0.85
CA SER A 92 -14.76 -19.39 -0.90
C SER A 92 -13.55 -19.66 -1.80
N PRO A 93 -12.80 -20.77 -1.60
CA PRO A 93 -11.76 -21.17 -2.53
C PRO A 93 -12.27 -21.23 -3.97
N GLY A 94 -11.53 -20.65 -4.93
CA GLY A 94 -11.92 -20.49 -6.33
C GLY A 94 -12.87 -19.31 -6.62
N GLY A 95 -13.33 -18.59 -5.58
CA GLY A 95 -14.23 -17.45 -5.72
C GLY A 95 -13.52 -16.17 -6.15
N THR A 96 -14.29 -15.24 -6.73
CA THR A 96 -13.80 -13.93 -7.17
C THR A 96 -14.71 -12.79 -6.72
N ALA A 97 -14.15 -11.63 -6.38
CA ALA A 97 -14.89 -10.39 -6.13
C ALA A 97 -14.29 -9.22 -6.90
N PHE A 98 -15.14 -8.39 -7.50
CA PHE A 98 -14.72 -7.15 -8.15
C PHE A 98 -14.94 -5.95 -7.23
N SER A 99 -13.89 -5.20 -6.95
CA SER A 99 -13.99 -3.92 -6.26
C SER A 99 -14.20 -2.79 -7.26
N ARG A 100 -15.39 -2.17 -7.25
CA ARG A 100 -15.69 -1.02 -8.12
C ARG A 100 -14.88 0.22 -7.74
N SER A 101 -14.67 0.47 -6.44
CA SER A 101 -13.92 1.64 -5.97
C SER A 101 -12.44 1.55 -6.32
N GLU A 102 -11.89 0.33 -6.36
CA GLU A 102 -10.47 0.10 -6.63
C GLU A 102 -10.20 -0.36 -8.07
N SER A 103 -11.25 -0.71 -8.82
CA SER A 103 -11.18 -1.19 -10.21
C SER A 103 -10.31 -2.43 -10.43
N PHE A 104 -10.37 -3.41 -9.51
CA PHE A 104 -9.68 -4.70 -9.67
C PHE A 104 -10.51 -5.89 -9.19
N TRP A 105 -10.12 -7.08 -9.65
CA TRP A 105 -10.63 -8.36 -9.18
C TRP A 105 -9.71 -8.96 -8.12
N LEU A 106 -10.31 -9.52 -7.07
CA LEU A 106 -9.63 -10.40 -6.13
C LEU A 106 -10.11 -11.83 -6.36
N ALA A 107 -9.18 -12.76 -6.51
CA ALA A 107 -9.45 -14.20 -6.62
C ALA A 107 -8.79 -14.94 -5.44
N ARG A 108 -9.44 -15.99 -4.94
CA ARG A 108 -8.92 -16.87 -3.88
C ARG A 108 -8.60 -18.26 -4.41
#